data_AF-W4UVA7-F1
#
_entry.id   AF-W4UVA7-F1
#
_cell.length_a   1.000
_cell.length_b   1.000
_cell.length_c   1.000
_cell.angle_alpha   90.00
_cell.angle_beta   90.00
_cell.angle_gamma   90.00
#
_symmetry.space_group_name_H-M   'P 1'
#
loop_
_entity.id
_entity.type
_entity.pdbx_description
1 polymer ?
#
loop_
_entity_poly.entity_id
_entity_poly.type
_entity_poly.pdbx_seq_one_letter_code
_entity_poly.pdbx_strand_id
1 'polypeptide(L)'
;MKKFTCVQDIGDLKAALAEAFEIKNDRFKYVELGRNKTLMMIFFNASLRTRLSTQKAATNLGMNVIVLDINQGAWKLETERGVIMDGDKPEHILEAIPVMGCYCDIIGVRSFARFENRDYDYQEVIINQFIKYSGRPVFSMEAATRHPLQSFADLITIEEYKKTPRPKVVMTWAPHPRPLPQAVPNSFAEWMNATDYDFVITHPEV
;
A
#
# COMPACT_ATOMS: atom_id res chain seq x y z
N MET A 1 14.09 -2.17 6.65
CA MET A 1 12.64 -1.92 6.78
C MET A 1 11.90 -3.23 7.02
N LYS A 2 10.97 -3.32 7.99
CA LYS A 2 10.24 -4.58 8.32
C LYS A 2 8.81 -4.65 7.72
N LYS A 3 8.21 -3.50 7.47
CA LYS A 3 6.91 -3.30 6.82
C LYS A 3 6.90 -1.93 6.14
N PHE A 4 5.94 -1.67 5.25
CA PHE A 4 5.75 -0.34 4.65
C PHE A 4 4.27 0.01 4.55
N THR A 5 3.79 0.80 5.51
CA THR A 5 2.37 1.10 5.73
C THR A 5 2.10 2.58 5.99
N CYS A 6 3.10 3.31 6.48
CA CYS A 6 3.03 4.74 6.80
C CYS A 6 4.40 5.40 6.55
N VAL A 7 4.45 6.74 6.57
CA VAL A 7 5.67 7.50 6.26
C VAL A 7 6.85 7.12 7.17
N GLN A 8 6.60 6.79 8.44
CA GLN A 8 7.66 6.45 9.39
C GLN A 8 8.44 5.20 8.98
N ASP A 9 7.83 4.30 8.20
CA ASP A 9 8.49 3.09 7.74
C ASP A 9 9.63 3.36 6.74
N ILE A 10 9.59 4.49 6.00
CA ILE A 10 10.63 4.85 5.00
C ILE A 10 11.92 5.36 5.65
N GLY A 11 11.83 5.91 6.87
CA GLY A 11 12.97 6.51 7.57
C GLY A 11 13.32 7.91 7.05
N ASP A 12 14.59 8.16 6.77
CA ASP A 12 15.07 9.46 6.28
C ASP A 12 14.58 9.74 4.85
N LEU A 13 13.72 10.74 4.70
CA LEU A 13 13.17 11.15 3.41
C LEU A 13 14.25 11.57 2.42
N LYS A 14 15.36 12.16 2.89
CA LYS A 14 16.43 12.61 1.99
C LYS A 14 17.14 11.42 1.35
N ALA A 15 17.47 10.40 2.14
CA ALA A 15 18.04 9.15 1.62
C ALA A 15 17.07 8.43 0.68
N ALA A 16 15.79 8.33 1.06
CA ALA A 16 14.77 7.69 0.24
C ALA A 16 14.58 8.38 -1.12
N LEU A 17 14.59 9.72 -1.16
CA LEU A 17 14.53 10.50 -2.40
C LEU A 17 15.77 10.30 -3.26
N ALA A 18 16.96 10.27 -2.66
CA ALA A 18 18.20 10.03 -3.39
C ALA A 18 18.17 8.67 -4.10
N GLU A 19 17.76 7.60 -3.40
CA GLU A 19 17.58 6.26 -3.99
C GLU A 19 16.51 6.26 -5.09
N ALA A 20 15.39 6.98 -4.90
CA ALA A 20 14.34 7.06 -5.91
C ALA A 20 14.84 7.71 -7.22
N PHE A 21 15.61 8.80 -7.14
CA PHE A 21 16.19 9.45 -8.32
C PHE A 21 17.29 8.62 -8.98
N GLU A 22 18.09 7.91 -8.19
CA GLU A 22 19.08 6.95 -8.69
C GLU A 22 18.40 5.85 -9.52
N ILE A 23 17.36 5.21 -9.00
CA ILE A 23 16.59 4.17 -9.71
C ILE A 23 15.81 4.75 -10.89
N LYS A 24 15.39 6.01 -10.84
CA LYS A 24 14.75 6.67 -11.98
C LYS A 24 15.73 6.76 -13.17
N ASN A 25 16.99 7.11 -12.91
CA ASN A 25 18.05 7.28 -13.90
C ASN A 25 18.67 5.96 -14.37
N ASP A 26 18.79 4.98 -13.48
CA ASP A 26 19.27 3.63 -13.80
C ASP A 26 18.31 2.57 -13.25
N ARG A 27 17.32 2.23 -14.08
CA ARG A 27 16.16 1.44 -13.65
C ARG A 27 16.49 0.02 -13.21
N PHE A 28 17.54 -0.56 -13.75
CA PHE A 28 17.93 -1.95 -13.50
C PHE A 28 19.23 -2.06 -12.70
N LYS A 29 19.71 -0.95 -12.11
CA LYS A 29 20.90 -0.92 -11.25
C LYS A 29 20.93 -2.02 -10.20
N TYR A 30 19.75 -2.38 -9.66
CA TYR A 30 19.59 -3.36 -8.59
C TYR A 30 18.91 -4.66 -9.05
N VAL A 31 18.97 -5.01 -10.33
CA VAL A 31 18.27 -6.19 -10.86
C VAL A 31 18.71 -7.51 -10.22
N GLU A 32 19.95 -7.64 -9.74
CA GLU A 32 20.40 -8.86 -9.07
C GLU A 32 19.92 -8.96 -7.61
N LEU A 33 19.44 -7.85 -7.01
CA LEU A 33 19.10 -7.79 -5.58
C LEU A 33 17.95 -8.74 -5.21
N GLY A 34 16.97 -8.88 -6.08
CA GLY A 34 15.78 -9.71 -5.90
C GLY A 34 15.89 -11.08 -6.56
N ARG A 35 17.07 -11.49 -7.05
CA ARG A 35 17.24 -12.79 -7.68
C ARG A 35 16.85 -13.91 -6.71
N ASN A 36 16.00 -14.82 -7.19
CA ASN A 36 15.40 -15.91 -6.40
C ASN A 36 14.57 -15.43 -5.19
N LYS A 37 14.09 -14.17 -5.21
CA LYS A 37 13.13 -13.65 -4.24
C LYS A 37 11.76 -13.52 -4.88
N THR A 38 10.74 -13.93 -4.14
CA THR A 38 9.36 -13.96 -4.63
C THR A 38 8.50 -12.95 -3.90
N LEU A 39 7.89 -12.05 -4.67
CA LEU A 39 6.85 -11.13 -4.22
C LEU A 39 5.48 -11.77 -4.44
N MET A 40 4.65 -11.83 -3.39
CA MET A 40 3.23 -12.15 -3.48
C MET A 40 2.40 -10.86 -3.39
N MET A 41 1.63 -10.56 -4.42
CA MET A 41 0.72 -9.42 -4.47
C MET A 41 -0.72 -9.90 -4.29
N ILE A 42 -1.39 -9.46 -3.23
CA ILE A 42 -2.73 -9.90 -2.85
C ILE A 42 -3.71 -8.74 -3.01
N PHE A 43 -4.75 -8.96 -3.82
CA PHE A 43 -5.78 -7.98 -4.12
C PHE A 43 -7.14 -8.44 -3.58
N PHE A 44 -7.63 -7.77 -2.54
CA PHE A 44 -9.04 -7.86 -2.12
C PHE A 44 -9.95 -6.97 -2.99
N ASN A 45 -9.37 -5.93 -3.59
CA ASN A 45 -10.06 -5.01 -4.48
C ASN A 45 -9.24 -4.85 -5.77
N ALA A 46 -9.91 -4.89 -6.93
CA ALA A 46 -9.25 -4.77 -8.22
C ALA A 46 -8.52 -3.41 -8.35
N SER A 47 -7.36 -3.43 -9.02
CA SER A 47 -6.61 -2.23 -9.37
C SER A 47 -5.79 -2.48 -10.63
N LEU A 48 -5.82 -1.54 -11.56
CA LEU A 48 -4.98 -1.58 -12.75
C LEU A 48 -3.62 -0.94 -12.49
N ARG A 49 -3.59 0.29 -11.95
CA ARG A 49 -2.37 1.07 -11.76
C ARG A 49 -1.41 0.39 -10.79
N THR A 50 -1.88 0.06 -9.60
CA THR A 50 -1.05 -0.56 -8.55
C THR A 50 -0.57 -1.94 -8.96
N ARG A 51 -1.41 -2.70 -9.68
CA ARG A 51 -1.04 -4.01 -10.22
C ARG A 51 0.12 -3.90 -11.21
N LEU A 52 0.02 -2.99 -12.19
CA LEU A 52 1.05 -2.84 -13.21
C LEU A 52 2.34 -2.25 -12.64
N SER A 53 2.25 -1.19 -11.84
CA SER A 53 3.42 -0.50 -11.31
C SER A 53 4.21 -1.39 -10.33
N THR A 54 3.52 -2.14 -9.46
CA THR A 54 4.17 -3.00 -8.46
C THR A 54 4.84 -4.22 -9.12
N GLN A 55 4.19 -4.85 -10.11
CA GLN A 55 4.85 -5.90 -10.90
C GLN A 55 6.10 -5.37 -11.60
N LYS A 56 6.01 -4.19 -12.25
CA LYS A 56 7.16 -3.57 -12.92
C LYS A 56 8.29 -3.27 -11.93
N ALA A 57 7.97 -2.78 -10.73
CA ALA A 57 8.94 -2.50 -9.69
C ALA A 57 9.68 -3.77 -9.24
N ALA A 58 8.95 -4.87 -9.02
CA ALA A 58 9.54 -6.16 -8.67
C ALA A 58 10.46 -6.69 -9.79
N THR A 59 10.06 -6.56 -11.05
CA THR A 59 10.90 -6.94 -12.21
C THR A 59 12.16 -6.07 -12.32
N ASN A 60 12.12 -4.78 -11.95
CA ASN A 60 13.34 -3.93 -11.92
C ASN A 60 14.39 -4.47 -10.96
N LEU A 61 13.95 -5.17 -9.91
CA LEU A 61 14.79 -5.80 -8.89
C LEU A 61 15.07 -7.28 -9.20
N GLY A 62 14.62 -7.82 -10.34
CA GLY A 62 14.81 -9.23 -10.71
C GLY A 62 14.04 -10.24 -9.86
N MET A 63 12.94 -9.83 -9.22
CA MET A 63 12.11 -10.70 -8.40
C MET A 63 11.15 -11.57 -9.23
N ASN A 64 10.81 -12.74 -8.70
CA ASN A 64 9.63 -13.50 -9.12
C ASN A 64 8.37 -12.84 -8.58
N VAL A 65 7.26 -12.88 -9.32
CA VAL A 65 5.99 -12.26 -8.89
C VAL A 65 4.83 -13.24 -9.01
N ILE A 66 4.06 -13.35 -7.94
CA ILE A 66 2.79 -14.08 -7.88
C ILE A 66 1.70 -13.05 -7.59
N VAL A 67 0.66 -13.00 -8.42
CA VAL A 67 -0.50 -12.13 -8.21
C VAL A 67 -1.71 -12.99 -7.86
N LEU A 68 -2.36 -12.66 -6.75
CA LEU A 68 -3.55 -13.35 -6.26
C LEU A 68 -4.71 -12.37 -6.11
N ASP A 69 -5.80 -12.64 -6.83
CA ASP A 69 -7.06 -11.91 -6.73
C ASP A 69 -8.08 -12.72 -5.92
N ILE A 70 -8.36 -12.29 -4.69
CA ILE A 70 -9.17 -13.09 -3.76
C ILE A 70 -10.63 -13.20 -4.20
N ASN A 71 -11.17 -12.14 -4.82
CA ASN A 71 -12.58 -12.10 -5.22
C ASN A 71 -12.86 -12.51 -6.67
N GLN A 72 -11.83 -12.84 -7.47
CA GLN A 72 -11.98 -13.22 -8.89
C GLN A 72 -11.48 -14.64 -9.21
N GLY A 73 -10.85 -15.33 -8.25
CA GLY A 73 -10.39 -16.71 -8.45
C GLY A 73 -10.02 -17.47 -7.18
N ALA A 74 -10.15 -16.88 -5.99
CA ALA A 74 -9.85 -17.53 -4.72
C ALA A 74 -11.09 -17.64 -3.81
N TRP A 75 -10.93 -18.40 -2.72
CA TRP A 75 -11.97 -18.70 -1.75
C TRP A 75 -12.38 -17.41 -1.03
N LYS A 76 -13.69 -17.20 -0.79
CA LYS A 76 -14.16 -16.09 0.06
C LYS A 76 -13.63 -16.31 1.48
N LEU A 77 -12.90 -15.35 2.01
CA LEU A 77 -12.27 -15.48 3.33
C LEU A 77 -13.15 -14.89 4.43
N GLU A 78 -13.32 -15.64 5.51
CA GLU A 78 -13.84 -15.08 6.76
C GLU A 78 -12.77 -14.24 7.47
N THR A 79 -13.18 -13.04 7.88
CA THR A 79 -12.33 -12.06 8.56
C THR A 79 -12.68 -11.92 10.04
N GLU A 80 -13.86 -12.37 10.45
CA GLU A 80 -14.37 -12.28 11.82
C GLU A 80 -14.12 -13.55 12.64
N ARG A 81 -13.61 -13.37 13.86
CA ARG A 81 -13.38 -14.48 14.79
C ARG A 81 -14.69 -14.95 15.44
N GLY A 82 -14.80 -16.26 15.64
CA GLY A 82 -15.91 -16.86 16.39
C GLY A 82 -17.19 -17.09 15.56
N VAL A 83 -17.12 -16.85 14.25
CA VAL A 83 -18.21 -17.16 13.31
C VAL A 83 -18.24 -18.66 13.03
N ILE A 84 -19.43 -19.26 13.06
CA ILE A 84 -19.65 -20.61 12.54
C ILE A 84 -19.64 -20.51 11.01
N MET A 85 -18.65 -21.14 10.36
CA MET A 85 -18.47 -21.05 8.91
C MET A 85 -19.31 -22.11 8.16
N ASP A 86 -20.63 -22.05 8.30
CA ASP A 86 -21.59 -22.88 7.57
C ASP A 86 -22.19 -22.20 6.32
N GLY A 87 -21.62 -21.04 5.94
CA GLY A 87 -22.03 -20.21 4.82
C GLY A 87 -21.12 -20.28 3.58
N ASP A 88 -20.98 -19.15 2.89
CA ASP A 88 -20.27 -19.03 1.60
C ASP A 88 -18.77 -18.77 1.72
N LYS A 89 -18.24 -18.70 2.95
CA LYS A 89 -16.83 -18.46 3.27
C LYS A 89 -16.17 -19.76 3.74
N PRO A 90 -15.49 -20.47 2.84
CA PRO A 90 -15.01 -21.81 3.15
C PRO A 90 -13.65 -21.86 3.87
N GLU A 91 -12.93 -20.73 3.99
CA GLU A 91 -11.68 -20.63 4.74
C GLU A 91 -11.62 -19.31 5.53
N HIS A 92 -10.95 -19.33 6.68
CA HIS A 92 -10.76 -18.15 7.51
C HIS A 92 -9.37 -17.54 7.24
N ILE A 93 -9.30 -16.21 7.25
CA ILE A 93 -8.12 -15.46 6.82
C ILE A 93 -6.89 -15.74 7.71
N LEU A 94 -7.10 -16.13 8.97
CA LEU A 94 -6.02 -16.43 9.92
C LEU A 94 -5.27 -17.73 9.61
N GLU A 95 -5.90 -18.63 8.87
CA GLU A 95 -5.35 -19.90 8.41
C GLU A 95 -4.70 -19.69 7.04
N ALA A 96 -5.36 -18.94 6.16
CA ALA A 96 -4.86 -18.61 4.83
C ALA A 96 -3.57 -17.78 4.87
N ILE A 97 -3.46 -16.78 5.76
CA ILE A 97 -2.32 -15.86 5.83
C ILE A 97 -0.98 -16.59 6.09
N PRO A 98 -0.85 -17.45 7.12
CA PRO A 98 0.38 -18.22 7.35
C PRO A 98 0.76 -19.09 6.15
N VAL A 99 -0.22 -19.72 5.51
CA VAL A 99 -0.01 -20.58 4.32
C VAL A 99 0.52 -19.74 3.15
N MET A 100 -0.07 -18.58 2.87
CA MET A 100 0.43 -17.65 1.85
C MET A 100 1.89 -17.23 2.13
N GLY A 101 2.22 -17.00 3.41
CA GLY A 101 3.58 -16.70 3.86
C GLY A 101 4.61 -17.80 3.57
N CYS A 102 4.20 -19.07 3.44
CA CYS A 102 5.13 -20.17 3.14
C CYS A 102 5.73 -20.08 1.72
N TYR A 103 5.07 -19.41 0.77
CA TYR A 103 5.41 -19.45 -0.66
C TYR A 103 6.01 -18.15 -1.21
N CYS A 104 6.39 -17.21 -0.36
CA CYS A 104 6.98 -15.94 -0.78
C CYS A 104 7.98 -15.38 0.24
N ASP A 105 8.77 -14.39 -0.19
CA ASP A 105 9.70 -13.65 0.65
C ASP A 105 9.08 -12.33 1.15
N ILE A 106 8.23 -11.69 0.34
CA ILE A 106 7.61 -10.38 0.61
C ILE A 106 6.14 -10.41 0.17
N ILE A 107 5.27 -9.71 0.92
CA ILE A 107 3.84 -9.61 0.61
C ILE A 107 3.44 -8.14 0.39
N GLY A 108 2.78 -7.88 -0.75
CA GLY A 108 2.02 -6.65 -0.98
C GLY A 108 0.54 -6.92 -0.76
N VAL A 109 -0.13 -6.12 0.07
CA VAL A 109 -1.57 -6.27 0.36
C VAL A 109 -2.33 -5.04 -0.07
N ARG A 110 -3.39 -5.23 -0.87
CA ARG A 110 -4.37 -4.18 -1.19
C ARG A 110 -5.72 -4.52 -0.56
N SER A 111 -6.18 -3.67 0.36
CA SER A 111 -7.47 -3.78 1.05
C SER A 111 -8.14 -2.42 1.16
N PHE A 112 -9.46 -2.34 1.00
CA PHE A 112 -10.21 -1.09 1.09
C PHE A 112 -11.06 -0.98 2.37
N ALA A 113 -11.37 0.25 2.76
CA ALA A 113 -12.40 0.55 3.74
C ALA A 113 -13.75 0.03 3.23
N ARG A 114 -14.53 -0.58 4.13
CA ARG A 114 -15.86 -1.12 3.80
C ARG A 114 -16.96 -0.07 3.94
N PHE A 115 -16.74 1.00 4.71
CA PHE A 115 -17.74 2.02 5.05
C PHE A 115 -18.96 1.51 5.83
N GLU A 116 -18.81 0.37 6.49
CA GLU A 116 -19.83 -0.23 7.36
C GLU A 116 -19.61 0.14 8.82
N ASN A 117 -18.34 0.18 9.26
CA ASN A 117 -17.95 0.53 10.61
C ASN A 117 -16.62 1.29 10.59
N ARG A 118 -16.65 2.55 11.06
CA ARG A 118 -15.46 3.42 11.10
C ARG A 118 -14.34 2.81 11.92
N ASP A 119 -14.64 2.29 13.09
CA ASP A 119 -13.61 1.79 14.01
C ASP A 119 -12.92 0.55 13.42
N TYR A 120 -13.68 -0.33 12.75
CA TYR A 120 -13.12 -1.46 12.00
C TYR A 120 -12.19 -1.00 10.87
N ASP A 121 -12.63 -0.04 10.05
CA ASP A 121 -11.83 0.47 8.93
C ASP A 121 -10.52 1.12 9.44
N TYR A 122 -10.59 1.91 10.51
CA TYR A 122 -9.42 2.58 11.10
C TYR A 122 -8.51 1.64 11.90
N GLN A 123 -9.00 0.48 12.32
CA GLN A 123 -8.17 -0.59 12.90
C GLN A 123 -7.32 -1.32 11.86
N GLU A 124 -7.53 -1.08 10.56
CA GLU A 124 -6.71 -1.64 9.47
C GLU A 124 -6.58 -3.16 9.58
N VAL A 125 -7.70 -3.84 9.91
CA VAL A 125 -7.74 -5.23 10.37
C VAL A 125 -7.03 -6.17 9.39
N ILE A 126 -7.32 -6.08 8.10
CA ILE A 126 -6.77 -6.99 7.08
C ILE A 126 -5.24 -6.87 7.02
N ILE A 127 -4.70 -5.68 6.77
CA ILE A 127 -3.26 -5.50 6.63
C ILE A 127 -2.51 -5.82 7.93
N ASN A 128 -3.11 -5.52 9.09
CA ASN A 128 -2.54 -5.87 10.39
C ASN A 128 -2.53 -7.38 10.65
N GLN A 129 -3.53 -8.13 10.18
CA GLN A 129 -3.50 -9.60 10.22
C GLN A 129 -2.35 -10.15 9.36
N PHE A 130 -2.12 -9.61 8.15
CA PHE A 130 -0.98 -10.01 7.33
C PHE A 130 0.36 -9.72 8.02
N ILE A 131 0.51 -8.52 8.59
CA ILE A 131 1.72 -8.15 9.36
C ILE A 131 1.95 -9.11 10.52
N LYS A 132 0.88 -9.47 11.24
CA LYS A 132 0.97 -10.28 12.46
C LYS A 132 1.20 -11.77 12.18
N TYR A 133 0.57 -12.33 11.16
CA TYR A 133 0.46 -13.78 10.99
C TYR A 133 1.19 -14.34 9.77
N SER A 134 1.58 -13.53 8.78
CA SER A 134 2.21 -14.05 7.56
C SER A 134 3.65 -14.53 7.77
N GLY A 135 4.33 -14.04 8.81
CA GLY A 135 5.77 -14.29 9.02
C GLY A 135 6.68 -13.62 7.98
N ARG A 136 6.16 -12.72 7.13
CA ARG A 136 6.90 -12.03 6.07
C ARG A 136 6.82 -10.50 6.22
N PRO A 137 7.79 -9.75 5.64
CA PRO A 137 7.64 -8.31 5.45
C PRO A 137 6.41 -7.99 4.58
N VAL A 138 5.61 -7.03 5.04
CA VAL A 138 4.36 -6.62 4.39
C VAL A 138 4.41 -5.16 3.99
N PHE A 139 3.99 -4.83 2.78
CA PHE A 139 3.74 -3.45 2.36
C PHE A 139 2.31 -3.23 1.87
N SER A 140 1.82 -2.00 2.07
CA SER A 140 0.49 -1.57 1.65
C SER A 140 0.50 -1.19 0.17
N MET A 141 -0.34 -1.87 -0.61
CA MET A 141 -0.72 -1.54 -1.98
C MET A 141 -2.01 -0.68 -2.03
N GLU A 142 -2.26 0.09 -0.96
CA GLU A 142 -3.51 0.74 -0.53
C GLU A 142 -4.25 -0.08 0.53
N ALA A 143 -4.39 0.52 1.71
CA ALA A 143 -5.10 -0.01 2.86
C ALA A 143 -6.39 0.80 3.11
N ALA A 144 -7.11 0.57 4.22
CA ALA A 144 -8.38 1.26 4.47
C ALA A 144 -8.21 2.76 4.70
N THR A 145 -7.10 3.17 5.34
CA THR A 145 -6.84 4.55 5.76
C THR A 145 -5.58 5.17 5.20
N ARG A 146 -4.74 4.41 4.47
CA ARG A 146 -3.48 4.92 3.89
C ARG A 146 -3.15 4.30 2.53
N HIS A 147 -2.37 5.05 1.74
CA HIS A 147 -1.79 4.57 0.50
C HIS A 147 -0.32 5.06 0.37
N PRO A 148 0.61 4.49 1.15
CA PRO A 148 1.96 5.03 1.26
C PRO A 148 2.76 4.96 -0.06
N LEU A 149 2.51 3.95 -0.91
CA LEU A 149 3.12 3.90 -2.25
C LEU A 149 2.72 5.10 -3.13
N GLN A 150 1.46 5.55 -3.05
CA GLN A 150 0.98 6.71 -3.79
C GLN A 150 1.63 7.98 -3.25
N SER A 151 1.55 8.19 -1.92
CA SER A 151 2.09 9.40 -1.30
C SER A 151 3.60 9.53 -1.45
N PHE A 152 4.34 8.43 -1.46
CA PHE A 152 5.76 8.48 -1.76
C PHE A 152 6.03 8.86 -3.22
N ALA A 153 5.26 8.31 -4.17
CA ALA A 153 5.36 8.70 -5.58
C ALA A 153 4.99 10.17 -5.81
N ASP A 154 4.01 10.69 -5.05
CA ASP A 154 3.65 12.10 -5.06
C ASP A 154 4.81 12.96 -4.57
N LEU A 155 5.44 12.59 -3.45
CA LEU A 155 6.62 13.28 -2.91
C LEU A 155 7.78 13.29 -3.91
N ILE A 156 8.09 12.13 -4.54
CA ILE A 156 9.13 12.04 -5.58
C ILE A 156 8.84 13.01 -6.72
N THR A 157 7.57 13.11 -7.14
CA THR A 157 7.15 13.98 -8.23
C THR A 157 7.24 15.46 -7.83
N ILE A 158 6.84 15.82 -6.62
CA ILE A 158 6.99 17.20 -6.13
C ILE A 158 8.48 17.57 -6.09
N GLU A 159 9.34 16.70 -5.58
CA GLU A 159 10.79 16.92 -5.56
C GLU A 159 11.39 17.04 -6.97
N GLU A 160 10.89 16.29 -7.95
CA GLU A 160 11.33 16.36 -9.33
C GLU A 160 10.98 17.71 -10.00
N TYR A 161 9.80 18.26 -9.68
CA TYR A 161 9.26 19.42 -10.39
C TYR A 161 9.27 20.74 -9.61
N LYS A 162 9.56 20.71 -8.29
CA LYS A 162 9.57 21.93 -7.47
C LYS A 162 10.57 22.95 -8.01
N LYS A 163 10.15 24.21 -8.02
CA LYS A 163 10.99 25.36 -8.43
C LYS A 163 11.66 26.06 -7.24
N THR A 164 11.20 25.77 -6.04
CA THR A 164 11.73 26.29 -4.78
C THR A 164 11.97 25.14 -3.80
N PRO A 165 12.87 25.30 -2.81
CA PRO A 165 13.13 24.24 -1.82
C PRO A 165 11.88 23.83 -1.03
N ARG A 166 11.04 24.83 -0.66
CA ARG A 166 9.83 24.70 0.16
C ARG A 166 8.62 25.23 -0.62
N PRO A 167 8.09 24.46 -1.59
CA PRO A 167 6.91 24.88 -2.33
C PRO A 167 5.67 24.92 -1.41
N LYS A 168 4.67 25.71 -1.82
CA LYS A 168 3.33 25.61 -1.27
C LYS A 168 2.58 24.46 -1.94
N VAL A 169 2.13 23.49 -1.16
CA VAL A 169 1.40 22.31 -1.61
C VAL A 169 -0.03 22.36 -1.08
N VAL A 170 -1.01 22.31 -1.98
CA VAL A 170 -2.42 22.38 -1.61
C VAL A 170 -3.12 21.08 -1.98
N MET A 171 -3.66 20.37 -0.98
CA MET A 171 -4.59 19.28 -1.18
C MET A 171 -6.02 19.83 -1.15
N THR A 172 -6.74 19.67 -2.26
CA THR A 172 -8.13 20.12 -2.39
C THR A 172 -9.07 18.93 -2.54
N TRP A 173 -10.20 18.97 -1.83
CA TRP A 173 -11.33 18.10 -2.13
C TRP A 173 -11.95 18.47 -3.48
N ALA A 174 -12.58 17.48 -4.13
CA ALA A 174 -13.40 17.66 -5.32
C ALA A 174 -14.60 16.71 -5.29
N PRO A 175 -15.75 17.09 -5.87
CA PRO A 175 -16.95 16.25 -5.85
C PRO A 175 -16.75 14.97 -6.66
N HIS A 176 -17.30 13.87 -6.15
CA HIS A 176 -17.30 12.57 -6.81
C HIS A 176 -18.67 11.89 -6.60
N PRO A 177 -19.25 11.21 -7.62
CA PRO A 177 -20.59 10.62 -7.53
C PRO A 177 -20.68 9.39 -6.60
N ARG A 178 -19.54 8.83 -6.20
CA ARG A 178 -19.45 7.68 -5.28
C ARG A 178 -18.70 8.06 -4.01
N PRO A 179 -19.06 7.48 -2.85
CA PRO A 179 -18.24 7.59 -1.66
C PRO A 179 -16.88 6.93 -1.92
N LEU A 180 -15.79 7.66 -1.67
CA LEU A 180 -14.42 7.19 -1.87
C LEU A 180 -13.67 7.13 -0.54
N PRO A 181 -12.80 6.13 -0.32
CA PRO A 181 -11.96 6.07 0.87
C PRO A 181 -11.10 7.32 1.04
N GLN A 182 -10.95 7.73 2.29
CA GLN A 182 -10.02 8.77 2.72
C GLN A 182 -8.55 8.31 2.74
N ALA A 183 -8.26 7.09 2.26
CA ALA A 183 -6.92 6.51 2.28
C ALA A 183 -5.87 7.38 1.57
N VAL A 184 -6.21 7.92 0.40
CA VAL A 184 -5.31 8.81 -0.37
C VAL A 184 -5.17 10.18 0.33
N PRO A 185 -6.25 10.91 0.69
CA PRO A 185 -6.13 12.17 1.43
C PRO A 185 -5.34 12.07 2.74
N ASN A 186 -5.63 11.04 3.55
CA ASN A 186 -4.94 10.80 4.81
C ASN A 186 -3.44 10.58 4.59
N SER A 187 -3.10 9.72 3.62
CA SER A 187 -1.71 9.38 3.32
C SER A 187 -0.95 10.57 2.73
N PHE A 188 -1.57 11.35 1.85
CA PHE A 188 -0.94 12.56 1.33
C PHE A 188 -0.65 13.57 2.44
N ALA A 189 -1.61 13.81 3.34
CA ALA A 189 -1.41 14.68 4.49
C ALA A 189 -0.31 14.18 5.43
N GLU A 190 -0.26 12.87 5.71
CA GLU A 190 0.79 12.25 6.53
C GLU A 190 2.19 12.50 5.94
N TRP A 191 2.36 12.33 4.63
CA TRP A 191 3.65 12.51 3.96
C TRP A 191 4.04 13.97 3.81
N MET A 192 3.10 14.85 3.44
CA MET A 192 3.40 16.28 3.33
C MET A 192 3.77 16.89 4.69
N ASN A 193 3.12 16.47 5.78
CA ASN A 193 3.49 16.89 7.13
C ASN A 193 4.87 16.39 7.60
N ALA A 194 5.42 15.35 6.95
CA ALA A 194 6.78 14.89 7.20
C ALA A 194 7.85 15.69 6.44
N THR A 195 7.43 16.60 5.55
CA THR A 195 8.30 17.55 4.84
C THR A 195 8.36 18.89 5.56
N ASP A 196 9.12 19.84 5.02
CA ASP A 196 9.14 21.25 5.45
C ASP A 196 8.31 22.18 4.54
N TYR A 197 7.47 21.63 3.66
CA TYR A 197 6.66 22.39 2.71
C TYR A 197 5.57 23.24 3.40
N ASP A 198 5.10 24.28 2.71
CA ASP A 198 3.88 25.02 3.12
C ASP A 198 2.65 24.21 2.68
N PHE A 199 2.18 23.31 3.55
CA PHE A 199 1.10 22.38 3.25
C PHE A 199 -0.26 22.90 3.71
N VAL A 200 -1.22 22.93 2.80
CA VAL A 200 -2.60 23.39 3.05
C VAL A 200 -3.60 22.32 2.60
N ILE A 201 -4.65 22.11 3.39
CA ILE A 201 -5.80 21.28 3.04
C ILE A 201 -7.02 22.19 2.93
N THR A 202 -7.81 22.02 1.85
CA THR A 202 -9.10 22.71 1.68
C THR A 202 -10.19 21.71 1.32
N HIS A 203 -11.34 21.82 2.00
CA HIS A 203 -12.51 20.96 1.81
C HIS A 203 -13.79 21.73 2.20
N PRO A 204 -14.97 21.34 1.67
CA PRO A 204 -16.25 21.89 2.10
C PRO A 204 -16.51 21.59 3.58
N GLU A 205 -17.29 22.46 4.24
CA GLU A 205 -17.89 22.10 5.54
C GLU A 205 -18.87 20.93 5.33
N VAL A 206 -18.79 19.93 6.21
CA VAL A 206 -19.61 18.72 6.19
C VAL A 206 -20.82 18.88 7.09
#